data_AF-A0A3D0KBC0-F1
#
_entry.id   AF-A0A3D0KBC0-F1
#
_cell.length_a   1.000
_cell.length_b   1.000
_cell.length_c   1.000
_cell.angle_alpha   90.00
_cell.angle_beta   90.00
_cell.angle_gamma   90.00
#
_symmetry.space_group_name_H-M   'P 1'
#
loop_
_entity.id
_entity.type
_entity.pdbx_description
1 polymer ?
#
loop_
_entity_poly.entity_id
_entity_poly.type
_entity_poly.pdbx_seq_one_letter_code
_entity_poly.pdbx_strand_id
1 'polypeptide(L)'
;MSDGHADSSEALNEYPKGTFFGYCFYHGQDVERAVSGAGLMLAYDHVNGDVPEKIKVAQTIQQELERAGFNLDWDGTANQRINIPAFDWKHRSGSGI
;
A
#
# COMPACT_ATOMS: atom_id res chain seq x y z
N MET A 1 -3.51 -18.00 6.87
CA MET A 1 -2.97 -16.94 6.01
C MET A 1 -3.76 -15.69 6.33
N SER A 2 -3.12 -14.70 6.93
CA SER A 2 -3.73 -13.38 7.13
C SER A 2 -3.78 -12.68 5.77
N ASP A 3 -4.89 -12.04 5.44
CA ASP A 3 -5.12 -11.34 4.16
C ASP A 3 -4.61 -9.89 4.17
N GLY A 4 -3.81 -9.53 5.19
CA GLY A 4 -3.25 -8.20 5.43
C GLY A 4 -4.24 -7.20 6.01
N HIS A 5 -5.56 -7.39 5.81
CA HIS A 5 -6.59 -6.57 6.45
C HIS A 5 -6.72 -6.88 7.94
N ALA A 6 -6.62 -8.16 8.33
CA ALA A 6 -6.63 -8.54 9.75
C ALA A 6 -5.44 -7.91 10.50
N ASP A 7 -4.22 -8.00 9.94
CA ASP A 7 -3.01 -7.43 10.54
C ASP A 7 -3.10 -5.89 10.62
N SER A 8 -3.63 -5.25 9.57
CA SER A 8 -3.87 -3.80 9.57
C SER A 8 -4.90 -3.40 10.63
N SER A 9 -5.97 -4.18 10.77
CA SER A 9 -7.01 -3.94 11.79
C SER A 9 -6.47 -4.06 13.21
N GLU A 10 -5.63 -5.07 13.47
CA GLU A 10 -4.93 -5.21 14.75
C GLU A 10 -4.06 -3.99 15.06
N ALA A 11 -3.20 -3.58 14.13
CA ALA A 11 -2.35 -2.39 14.29
C ALA A 11 -3.17 -1.10 14.50
N LEU A 12 -4.28 -0.94 13.78
CA LEU A 12 -5.16 0.23 13.91
C LEU A 12 -5.87 0.29 15.27
N ASN A 13 -6.08 -0.84 15.95
CA ASN A 13 -6.71 -0.87 17.28
C ASN A 13 -5.82 -0.36 18.40
N GLU A 14 -4.51 -0.20 18.16
CA GLU A 14 -3.58 0.43 19.10
C GLU A 14 -3.77 1.96 19.19
N TYR A 15 -4.52 2.55 18.25
CA TYR A 15 -4.73 3.99 18.16
C TYR A 15 -6.19 4.37 18.45
N PRO A 16 -6.44 5.60 18.94
CA PRO A 16 -7.82 6.10 19.10
C PRO A 16 -8.62 6.01 17.81
N LYS A 17 -9.91 5.65 17.90
CA LYS A 17 -10.80 5.61 16.74
C LYS A 17 -10.89 7.00 16.09
N GLY A 18 -10.87 7.04 14.76
CA GLY A 18 -10.88 8.27 13.98
C GLY A 18 -9.50 8.90 13.73
N THR A 19 -8.41 8.30 14.22
CA THR A 19 -7.04 8.79 13.97
C THR A 19 -6.64 8.72 12.49
N PHE A 20 -7.05 7.64 11.80
CA PHE A 20 -6.67 7.39 10.42
C PHE A 20 -7.91 7.32 9.52
N PHE A 21 -7.75 7.83 8.29
CA PHE A 21 -8.77 7.74 7.25
C PHE A 21 -8.75 6.38 6.55
N GLY A 22 -7.56 5.90 6.20
CA GLY A 22 -7.36 4.63 5.52
C GLY A 22 -5.95 4.10 5.75
N TYR A 23 -5.66 2.97 5.12
CA TYR A 23 -4.38 2.30 5.21
C TYR A 23 -4.03 1.62 3.89
N CYS A 24 -2.75 1.30 3.73
CA CYS A 24 -2.26 0.45 2.65
C CYS A 24 -1.19 -0.51 3.16
N PHE A 25 -1.04 -1.64 2.48
CA PHE A 25 -0.07 -2.67 2.84
C PHE A 25 0.41 -3.44 1.60
N TYR A 26 1.49 -4.20 1.80
CA TYR A 26 2.03 -5.15 0.85
C TYR A 26 2.38 -6.45 1.58
N HIS A 27 2.42 -7.57 0.86
CA HIS A 27 2.83 -8.87 1.37
C HIS A 27 4.27 -9.22 0.99
N GLY A 28 4.83 -10.26 1.59
CA GLY A 28 6.14 -10.79 1.21
C GLY A 28 6.26 -11.10 -0.29
N GLN A 29 5.22 -11.64 -0.91
CA GLN A 29 5.20 -11.89 -2.36
C GLN A 29 5.28 -10.62 -3.20
N ASP A 30 4.72 -9.50 -2.71
CA ASP A 30 4.84 -8.22 -3.40
C ASP A 30 6.28 -7.68 -3.29
N VAL A 31 6.98 -7.98 -2.18
CA VAL A 31 8.42 -7.69 -2.04
C VAL A 31 9.25 -8.55 -3.00
N GLU A 32 8.95 -9.85 -3.12
CA GLU A 32 9.62 -10.74 -4.09
C GLU A 32 9.45 -10.22 -5.54
N ARG A 33 8.25 -9.71 -5.89
CA ARG A 33 8.02 -9.05 -7.17
C ARG A 33 8.86 -7.78 -7.32
N ALA A 34 8.91 -6.93 -6.29
CA ALA A 34 9.69 -5.70 -6.35
C ALA A 34 11.19 -5.98 -6.52
N VAL A 35 11.74 -6.95 -5.78
CA VAL A 35 13.15 -7.37 -5.87
C VAL A 35 13.48 -7.97 -7.24
N SER A 36 12.55 -8.69 -7.87
CA SER A 36 12.72 -9.24 -9.22
C SER A 36 12.46 -8.23 -10.36
N GLY A 37 12.14 -6.98 -10.04
CA GLY A 37 11.88 -5.93 -11.01
C GLY A 37 10.48 -5.99 -11.64
N ALA A 38 9.56 -6.79 -11.08
CA ALA A 38 8.18 -6.93 -11.55
C ALA A 38 7.20 -5.93 -10.90
N GLY A 39 7.74 -4.89 -10.23
CA GLY A 39 6.99 -3.85 -9.54
C GLY A 39 6.52 -4.24 -8.14
N LEU A 40 5.96 -3.26 -7.42
CA LEU A 40 5.38 -3.45 -6.09
C LEU A 40 3.86 -3.27 -6.14
N MET A 41 3.12 -4.18 -5.53
CA MET A 41 1.66 -4.06 -5.40
C MET A 41 1.29 -3.58 -4.00
N LEU A 42 0.39 -2.60 -3.92
CA LEU A 42 -0.19 -2.09 -2.69
C LEU A 42 -1.69 -2.42 -2.66
N ALA A 43 -2.10 -3.12 -1.61
CA ALA A 43 -3.52 -3.18 -1.23
C ALA A 43 -3.83 -1.96 -0.36
N TYR A 44 -5.09 -1.55 -0.34
CA TYR A 44 -5.55 -0.42 0.45
C TYR A 44 -6.99 -0.63 0.90
N ASP A 45 -7.38 0.06 1.97
CA ASP A 45 -8.76 0.12 2.40
C ASP A 45 -9.05 1.38 3.24
N HIS A 46 -10.33 1.69 3.42
CA HIS A 46 -10.78 2.63 4.42
C HIS A 46 -10.97 1.93 5.77
N VAL A 47 -10.72 2.64 6.88
CA VAL A 47 -10.70 2.03 8.22
C VAL A 47 -12.05 1.41 8.60
N ASN A 48 -13.17 2.08 8.29
CA ASN A 48 -14.53 1.65 8.70
C ASN A 48 -15.60 1.87 7.61
N GLY A 49 -15.23 1.92 6.34
CA GLY A 49 -16.09 2.42 5.27
C GLY A 49 -15.85 1.64 3.99
N ASP A 50 -16.67 1.93 2.98
CA ASP A 50 -16.66 1.19 1.72
C ASP A 50 -16.45 2.15 0.54
N VAL A 51 -16.87 1.80 -0.67
CA VAL A 51 -16.90 2.72 -1.81
C VAL A 51 -17.94 3.82 -1.54
N PRO A 52 -17.62 5.12 -1.70
CA PRO A 52 -16.44 5.69 -2.38
C PRO A 52 -15.22 6.00 -1.49
N GLU A 53 -15.29 5.79 -0.18
CA GLU A 53 -14.18 6.08 0.75
C GLU A 53 -12.91 5.30 0.43
N LYS A 54 -13.01 4.02 0.03
CA LYS A 54 -11.85 3.23 -0.42
C LYS A 54 -11.13 3.88 -1.60
N ILE A 55 -11.89 4.42 -2.55
CA ILE A 55 -11.33 5.12 -3.72
C ILE A 55 -10.62 6.40 -3.28
N LYS A 56 -11.16 7.15 -2.31
CA LYS A 56 -10.49 8.33 -1.75
C LYS A 56 -9.15 7.98 -1.09
N VAL A 57 -9.07 6.83 -0.43
CA VAL A 57 -7.80 6.32 0.15
C VAL A 57 -6.79 6.07 -0.96
N ALA A 58 -7.18 5.33 -2.01
CA ALA A 58 -6.30 5.07 -3.16
C ALA A 58 -5.85 6.34 -3.88
N GLN A 59 -6.76 7.31 -4.08
CA GLN A 59 -6.41 8.60 -4.66
C GLN A 59 -5.39 9.36 -3.81
N THR A 60 -5.51 9.30 -2.49
CA THR A 60 -4.54 9.92 -1.58
C THR A 60 -3.17 9.24 -1.72
N ILE A 61 -3.13 7.91 -1.74
CA ILE A 61 -1.91 7.14 -1.94
C ILE A 61 -1.26 7.46 -3.29
N GLN A 62 -2.05 7.48 -4.37
CA GLN A 62 -1.60 7.82 -5.71
C GLN A 62 -0.97 9.21 -5.74
N GLN A 63 -1.65 10.23 -5.21
CA GLN A 63 -1.16 11.60 -5.20
C GLN A 63 0.17 11.75 -4.46
N GLU A 64 0.31 11.12 -3.28
CA GLU A 64 1.55 11.20 -2.50
C GLU A 64 2.71 10.44 -3.17
N LEU A 65 2.45 9.28 -3.78
CA LEU A 65 3.47 8.52 -4.50
C LEU A 65 3.89 9.20 -5.81
N GLU A 66 2.96 9.78 -6.57
CA GLU A 66 3.26 10.59 -7.76
C GLU A 66 4.10 11.82 -7.39
N ARG A 67 3.77 12.51 -6.30
CA ARG A 67 4.57 13.62 -5.76
C ARG A 67 5.99 13.18 -5.36
N ALA A 68 6.15 11.96 -4.89
CA ALA A 68 7.45 11.37 -4.58
C ALA A 68 8.21 10.88 -5.84
N GLY A 69 7.62 10.98 -7.03
CA GLY A 69 8.25 10.63 -8.30
C GLY A 69 8.02 9.20 -8.76
N PHE A 70 7.08 8.47 -8.15
CA PHE A 70 6.68 7.15 -8.63
C PHE A 70 5.62 7.26 -9.72
N ASN A 71 5.73 6.39 -10.72
CA ASN A 71 4.63 6.13 -11.64
C ASN A 71 3.79 5.00 -11.07
N LEU A 72 2.47 5.14 -11.17
CA LEU A 72 1.52 4.13 -10.69
C LEU A 72 0.61 3.67 -11.82
N ASP A 73 0.14 2.44 -11.69
CA ASP A 73 -0.85 1.80 -12.54
C ASP A 73 -2.04 1.38 -11.66
N TRP A 74 -3.16 2.08 -11.84
CA TRP A 74 -4.43 1.88 -11.14
C TRP A 74 -5.58 2.46 -11.98
N ASP A 75 -6.71 1.74 -12.06
CA ASP A 75 -7.86 2.01 -12.93
C ASP A 75 -8.93 2.92 -12.28
N GLY A 76 -8.69 3.35 -11.04
CA GLY A 76 -9.63 4.19 -10.30
C GLY A 76 -10.71 3.41 -9.54
N THR A 77 -10.66 2.08 -9.53
CA THR A 77 -11.65 1.22 -8.88
C THR A 77 -11.13 0.60 -7.59
N ALA A 78 -12.05 0.38 -6.63
CA ALA A 78 -11.74 -0.30 -5.37
C ALA A 78 -11.38 -1.79 -5.52
N ASN A 79 -11.59 -2.37 -6.71
CA ASN A 79 -11.33 -3.79 -6.99
C ASN A 79 -9.90 -4.03 -7.48
N GLN A 80 -9.17 -2.99 -7.86
CA GLN A 80 -7.78 -3.09 -8.28
C GLN A 80 -6.85 -2.59 -7.18
N ARG A 81 -5.80 -3.38 -6.89
CA ARG A 81 -4.63 -2.95 -6.12
C ARG A 81 -3.83 -1.92 -6.90
N ILE A 82 -3.14 -1.04 -6.21
CA ILE A 82 -2.24 -0.06 -6.83
C ILE A 82 -0.94 -0.78 -7.20
N ASN A 83 -0.51 -0.66 -8.46
CA ASN A 83 0.76 -1.20 -8.93
C ASN A 83 1.79 -0.08 -9.11
N ILE A 84 3.02 -0.28 -8.63
CA ILE A 84 4.17 0.58 -8.90
C ILE A 84 5.12 -0.22 -9.79
N PRO A 85 5.00 -0.13 -11.13
CA PRO A 85 5.65 -1.06 -12.05
C PRO A 85 7.18 -0.94 -12.06
N ALA A 86 7.72 0.25 -11.84
CA ALA A 86 9.16 0.53 -11.85
C ALA A 86 9.66 0.82 -10.42
N PHE A 87 9.46 -0.12 -9.50
CA PHE A 87 9.91 0.02 -8.12
C PHE A 87 11.37 -0.39 -7.96
N ASP A 88 12.26 0.58 -7.78
CA ASP A 88 13.69 0.36 -7.56
C ASP A 88 13.97 -0.03 -6.10
N TRP A 89 13.97 -1.33 -5.83
CA TRP A 89 14.25 -1.85 -4.49
C TRP A 89 15.70 -1.59 -4.09
N LYS A 90 15.92 -0.58 -3.24
CA LYS A 90 17.23 -0.29 -2.65
C LYS A 90 17.47 -1.17 -1.43
N HIS A 91 17.96 -2.39 -1.64
CA HIS A 91 18.41 -3.26 -0.55
C HIS A 91 19.60 -2.61 0.16
N ARG A 92 19.35 -2.02 1.33
CA ARG A 92 20.40 -1.53 2.22
C ARG A 92 20.72 -2.67 3.17
N SER A 93 21.59 -3.59 2.75
CA SER A 93 22.33 -4.41 3.72
C SER A 93 23.09 -3.43 4.60
N GLY A 94 22.90 -3.48 5.91
CA GLY A 94 23.78 -2.78 6.83
C GLY A 94 25.19 -3.32 6.65
N SER A 95 25.99 -2.71 5.77
CA SER A 95 27.43 -2.78 5.85
C SER A 95 27.84 -1.94 7.05
N GLY A 96 27.58 -2.49 8.24
CA GLY A 96 28.24 -2.12 9.47
C GLY A 96 29.60 -2.80 9.46
N ILE A 97 30.62 -1.94 9.44
CA ILE A 97 32.04 -2.19 9.61
C ILE A 97 32.30 -3.00 10.89
#